data_AF-A0A3R7DVL5-F1
#
_entry.id   AF-A0A3R7DVL5-F1
#
_cell.length_a   1.000
_cell.length_b   1.000
_cell.length_c   1.000
_cell.angle_alpha   90.00
_cell.angle_beta   90.00
_cell.angle_gamma   90.00
#
_symmetry.space_group_name_H-M   'P 1'
#
loop_
_entity.id
_entity.type
_entity.pdbx_description
1 polymer ?
#
loop_
_entity_poly.entity_id
_entity_poly.type
_entity_poly.pdbx_seq_one_letter_code
_entity_poly.pdbx_strand_id
1 'polypeptide(L)'
;MRFIGTPVAPDPDEARRWAEAELSKAAYQEAEPTPIDRFARGVVEFLGALFSGQVPATLGPWLAVGAIVVLLLLVGVAILIWGRPRTVVRSRASVSLFGEDETRSAAQLRADAEDAASRGAWDEAIVLRVRALARGLAERTIVDPAPGTTVHRFAADAGRIFPAESDDLDRAARVFDDVRYLRRPGTAAAYASVRALDERLATARAQVPV
;
A
#
# COMPACT_ATOMS: atom_id res chain seq x y z
N MET A 1 -20.09 27.20 80.75
CA MET A 1 -18.85 26.56 81.23
C MET A 1 -18.49 25.47 80.22
N ARG A 2 -17.24 25.52 79.72
CA ARG A 2 -16.52 24.53 78.87
C ARG A 2 -16.75 23.10 79.44
N PHE A 3 -16.84 22.04 78.63
CA PHE A 3 -15.69 21.26 78.17
C PHE A 3 -15.90 20.68 76.76
N ILE A 4 -15.00 21.06 75.86
CA ILE A 4 -14.72 20.41 74.58
C ILE A 4 -13.93 19.15 74.91
N GLY A 5 -14.46 17.97 74.59
CA GLY A 5 -13.72 16.71 74.66
C GLY A 5 -12.61 16.74 73.61
N THR A 6 -11.37 16.84 74.05
CA THR A 6 -10.16 16.78 73.23
C THR A 6 -10.05 15.43 72.52
N PRO A 7 -9.70 15.37 71.22
CA PRO A 7 -9.41 14.10 70.57
C PRO A 7 -8.19 13.47 71.25
N VAL A 8 -8.35 12.24 71.74
CA VAL A 8 -7.27 11.47 72.34
C VAL A 8 -6.24 11.19 71.24
N ALA A 9 -5.07 11.80 71.33
CA ALA A 9 -3.94 11.44 70.49
C ALA A 9 -3.49 10.01 70.86
N PRO A 10 -3.26 9.12 69.89
CA PRO A 10 -2.82 7.75 70.18
C PRO A 10 -1.46 7.75 70.87
N ASP A 11 -1.27 6.78 71.77
CA ASP A 11 -0.02 6.51 72.49
C ASP A 11 1.13 6.28 71.48
N PRO A 12 2.39 6.65 71.76
CA PRO A 12 3.49 6.57 70.78
C PRO A 12 3.69 5.16 70.21
N ASP A 13 3.43 4.12 71.01
CA ASP A 13 3.52 2.72 70.56
C ASP A 13 2.35 2.33 69.66
N GLU A 14 1.18 2.95 69.84
CA GLU A 14 -0.01 2.74 69.02
C GLU A 14 0.11 3.46 67.68
N ALA A 15 0.66 4.68 67.68
CA ALA A 15 1.04 5.42 66.48
C ALA A 15 2.11 4.68 65.66
N ARG A 16 3.07 4.04 66.33
CA ARG A 16 4.10 3.22 65.67
C ARG A 16 3.51 1.98 65.00
N ARG A 17 2.62 1.25 65.68
CA ARG A 17 1.91 0.10 65.09
C ARG A 17 1.04 0.51 63.91
N TRP A 18 0.38 1.67 63.99
CA TRP A 18 -0.39 2.20 62.86
C TRP A 18 0.49 2.65 61.70
N ALA A 19 1.64 3.28 61.97
CA ALA A 19 2.60 3.63 60.93
C ALA A 19 3.22 2.38 60.27
N GLU A 20 3.53 1.33 61.05
CA GLU A 20 3.99 0.04 60.53
C GLU A 20 2.90 -0.68 59.73
N ALA A 21 1.64 -0.64 60.19
CA ALA A 21 0.50 -1.17 59.45
C ALA A 21 0.25 -0.40 58.15
N GLU A 22 0.42 0.92 58.13
CA GLU A 22 0.22 1.75 56.94
C GLU A 22 1.39 1.64 55.96
N LEU A 23 2.64 1.51 56.45
CA LEU A 23 3.80 1.18 55.63
C LEU A 23 3.72 -0.25 55.04
N SER A 24 3.08 -1.18 55.75
CA SER A 24 2.79 -2.53 55.23
C SER A 24 1.67 -2.54 54.19
N LYS A 25 0.82 -1.49 54.16
CA LYS A 25 -0.16 -1.23 53.09
C LYS A 25 0.42 -0.42 51.94
N ALA A 26 1.73 -0.46 51.72
CA ALA A 26 2.33 -0.01 50.46
C ALA A 26 1.79 -0.87 49.31
N ALA A 27 0.62 -0.49 48.80
CA ALA A 27 0.03 -0.84 47.52
C ALA A 27 0.87 -0.25 46.36
N TYR A 28 2.19 -0.35 46.48
CA TYR A 28 3.22 0.10 45.56
C TYR A 28 4.42 -0.84 45.68
N GLN A 29 4.16 -2.14 45.57
CA GLN A 29 5.17 -3.12 45.21
C GLN A 29 4.54 -3.96 44.10
N GLU A 30 5.25 -4.03 42.97
CA GLU A 30 4.88 -4.75 41.75
C GLU A 30 3.79 -4.10 40.87
N ALA A 31 4.03 -2.86 40.45
CA ALA A 31 3.88 -2.62 39.01
C ALA A 31 5.04 -3.36 38.32
N GLU A 32 4.91 -4.68 38.17
CA GLU A 32 5.75 -5.39 37.21
C GLU A 32 5.68 -4.58 35.91
N PRO A 33 6.82 -4.17 35.33
CA PRO A 33 6.81 -3.51 34.04
C PRO A 33 5.96 -4.37 33.12
N THR A 34 4.86 -3.80 32.62
CA THR A 34 4.00 -4.54 31.71
C THR A 34 4.89 -5.04 30.56
N PRO A 35 4.59 -6.20 29.94
CA PRO A 35 5.37 -6.68 28.81
C PRO A 35 5.57 -5.61 27.73
N ILE A 36 4.57 -4.73 27.60
CA ILE A 36 4.56 -3.56 26.73
C ILE A 36 5.55 -2.48 27.20
N ASP A 37 5.64 -2.20 28.50
CA ASP A 37 6.57 -1.20 29.05
C ASP A 37 8.04 -1.63 28.91
N ARG A 38 8.34 -2.93 29.11
CA ARG A 38 9.67 -3.51 28.79
C ARG A 38 10.00 -3.42 27.30
N PHE A 39 9.03 -3.75 26.45
CA PHE A 39 9.20 -3.68 25.01
C PHE A 39 9.45 -2.23 24.53
N ALA A 40 8.63 -1.28 24.99
CA ALA A 40 8.76 0.14 24.66
C ALA A 40 10.11 0.70 25.10
N ARG A 41 10.56 0.35 26.31
CA ARG A 41 11.87 0.77 26.82
C ARG A 41 13.02 0.23 25.95
N GLY A 42 12.95 -1.04 25.56
CA GLY A 42 13.93 -1.65 24.65
C GLY A 42 13.95 -1.00 23.27
N VAL A 43 12.79 -0.60 22.75
CA VAL A 43 12.70 0.11 21.46
C VAL A 43 13.33 1.51 21.53
N VAL A 44 13.06 2.28 22.58
CA VAL A 44 13.64 3.63 22.75
C VAL A 44 15.16 3.57 22.91
N GLU A 45 15.66 2.61 23.68
CA GLU A 45 17.10 2.42 23.90
C GLU A 45 17.81 1.96 22.61
N PHE A 46 17.19 1.08 21.84
CA PHE A 46 17.68 0.66 20.52
C PHE A 46 17.73 1.83 19.52
N LEU A 47 16.68 2.64 19.44
CA LEU A 47 16.66 3.83 18.58
C LEU A 47 17.75 4.83 19.01
N GLY A 48 17.89 5.06 20.32
CA GLY A 48 18.95 5.90 20.87
C GLY A 48 20.35 5.44 20.45
N ALA A 49 20.64 4.13 20.58
CA ALA A 49 21.92 3.55 20.19
C ALA A 49 22.18 3.64 18.68
N LEU A 50 21.14 3.51 17.85
CA LEU A 50 21.23 3.63 16.39
C LEU A 50 21.56 5.07 15.96
N PHE A 51 20.96 6.07 16.61
CA PHE A 51 21.19 7.48 16.31
C PHE A 51 22.47 8.04 16.95
N SER A 52 22.96 7.45 18.06
CA SER A 52 24.20 7.89 18.72
C SER A 52 25.47 7.34 18.08
N GLY A 53 25.38 6.41 17.14
CA GLY A 53 26.53 5.87 16.38
C GLY A 53 27.56 5.10 17.21
N GLN A 54 27.28 4.85 18.48
CA GLN A 54 28.11 4.05 19.38
C GLN A 54 27.44 2.69 19.50
N VAL A 55 28.13 1.65 19.04
CA VAL A 55 27.66 0.27 19.11
C VAL A 55 28.37 -0.42 20.29
N PRO A 56 27.73 -0.60 21.45
CA PRO A 56 28.28 -1.42 22.53
C PRO A 56 28.48 -2.85 22.07
N ALA A 57 29.67 -3.42 22.30
CA ALA A 57 30.00 -4.81 21.96
C ALA A 57 29.09 -5.86 22.64
N THR A 58 28.33 -5.47 23.66
CA THR A 58 27.37 -6.31 24.40
C THR A 58 26.04 -6.52 23.68
N LEU A 59 25.74 -5.73 22.63
CA LEU A 59 24.46 -5.77 21.90
C LEU A 59 24.52 -6.58 20.58
N GLY A 60 25.62 -7.29 20.32
CA GLY A 60 25.85 -8.03 19.06
C GLY A 60 24.67 -8.92 18.61
N PRO A 61 24.11 -9.79 19.48
CA PRO A 61 22.96 -10.63 19.11
C PRO A 61 21.66 -9.82 18.97
N TRP A 62 21.45 -8.80 19.81
CA TRP A 62 20.19 -8.05 19.87
C TRP A 62 20.02 -7.06 18.71
N LEU A 63 21.12 -6.50 18.19
CA LEU A 63 21.10 -5.69 16.96
C LEU A 63 20.71 -6.53 15.74
N ALA A 64 21.21 -7.78 15.65
CA ALA A 64 20.82 -8.70 14.59
C ALA A 64 19.33 -9.05 14.67
N VAL A 65 18.82 -9.32 15.88
CA VAL A 65 17.39 -9.56 16.11
C VAL A 65 16.54 -8.34 15.73
N GLY A 66 16.94 -7.13 16.14
CA GLY A 66 16.24 -5.89 15.77
C GLY A 66 16.22 -5.64 14.26
N ALA A 67 17.36 -5.82 13.59
CA ALA A 67 17.46 -5.70 12.14
C ALA A 67 16.58 -6.73 11.41
N ILE A 68 16.52 -7.98 11.89
CA ILE A 68 15.64 -9.02 11.35
C ILE A 68 14.16 -8.64 11.54
N VAL A 69 13.77 -8.11 12.71
CA VAL A 69 12.38 -7.68 12.95
C VAL A 69 11.99 -6.52 12.02
N VAL A 70 12.87 -5.52 11.84
CA VAL A 70 12.65 -4.43 10.89
C VAL A 70 12.56 -4.95 9.47
N LEU A 71 13.44 -5.88 9.06
CA LEU A 71 13.38 -6.52 7.76
C LEU A 71 12.06 -7.28 7.56
N LEU A 72 11.62 -8.06 8.54
CA LEU A 72 10.34 -8.78 8.49
C LEU A 72 9.14 -7.83 8.43
N LEU A 73 9.18 -6.70 9.14
CA LEU A 73 8.17 -5.65 9.04
C LEU A 73 8.15 -5.02 7.64
N LEU A 74 9.31 -4.70 7.07
CA LEU A 74 9.41 -4.17 5.71
C LEU A 74 8.91 -5.18 4.67
N VAL A 75 9.28 -6.46 4.82
CA VAL A 75 8.79 -7.55 3.97
C VAL A 75 7.29 -7.76 4.17
N GLY A 76 6.77 -7.69 5.40
CA GLY A 76 5.35 -7.81 5.70
C GLY A 76 4.53 -6.66 5.12
N VAL A 77 5.03 -5.43 5.21
CA VAL A 77 4.44 -4.24 4.56
C VAL A 77 4.52 -4.37 3.05
N ALA A 78 5.64 -4.86 2.50
CA ALA A 78 5.76 -5.14 1.08
C ALA A 78 4.76 -6.21 0.63
N ILE A 79 4.61 -7.32 1.37
CA ILE A 79 3.59 -8.35 1.10
C ILE A 79 2.18 -7.80 1.31
N LEU A 80 1.96 -6.84 2.21
CA LEU A 80 0.64 -6.22 2.36
C LEU A 80 0.30 -5.31 1.16
N ILE A 81 1.28 -4.57 0.67
CA ILE A 81 1.18 -3.69 -0.51
C ILE A 81 1.07 -4.52 -1.80
N TRP A 82 1.88 -5.56 -1.96
CA TRP A 82 2.02 -6.35 -3.19
C TRP A 82 1.34 -7.73 -3.18
N GLY A 83 1.04 -8.27 -2.01
CA GLY A 83 0.68 -9.68 -1.79
C GLY A 83 -0.80 -9.95 -1.61
N ARG A 84 -1.66 -9.21 -2.33
CA ARG A 84 -3.00 -9.77 -2.56
C ARG A 84 -2.88 -11.03 -3.43
N PRO A 85 -3.45 -12.17 -3.00
CA PRO A 85 -3.25 -13.46 -3.66
C PRO A 85 -4.03 -13.46 -4.97
N ARG A 86 -3.31 -13.36 -6.08
CA ARG A 86 -3.86 -13.46 -7.42
C ARG A 86 -3.89 -14.92 -7.80
N THR A 87 -5.09 -15.50 -7.83
CA THR A 87 -5.34 -16.79 -8.46
C THR A 87 -4.91 -16.70 -9.93
N VAL A 88 -3.79 -17.34 -10.20
CA VAL A 88 -3.12 -17.37 -11.50
C VAL A 88 -3.86 -18.33 -12.40
N VAL A 89 -4.76 -17.82 -13.24
CA VAL A 89 -5.11 -18.55 -14.46
C VAL A 89 -4.03 -18.23 -15.47
N ARG A 90 -3.12 -19.20 -15.62
CA ARG A 90 -2.00 -19.22 -16.56
C ARG A 90 -2.54 -19.14 -17.99
N SER A 91 -2.74 -17.94 -18.53
CA SER A 91 -2.93 -17.74 -19.97
C SER A 91 -1.56 -17.46 -20.60
N ARG A 92 -1.16 -18.32 -21.54
CA ARG A 92 0.10 -18.29 -22.31
C ARG A 92 0.56 -16.89 -22.71
N ALA A 93 1.89 -16.70 -22.60
CA ALA A 93 2.70 -15.58 -23.07
C ALA A 93 2.42 -14.22 -22.41
N SER A 94 3.41 -13.75 -21.64
CA SER A 94 3.57 -12.33 -21.33
C SER A 94 3.62 -11.57 -22.65
N VAL A 95 2.63 -10.71 -22.89
CA VAL A 95 2.66 -9.79 -24.03
C VAL A 95 3.31 -8.52 -23.50
N SER A 96 4.39 -8.07 -24.13
CA SER A 96 4.99 -6.79 -23.78
C SER A 96 4.02 -5.69 -24.20
N LEU A 97 3.39 -5.03 -23.22
CA LEU A 97 2.45 -3.95 -23.45
C LEU A 97 3.15 -2.62 -23.14
N PHE A 98 3.57 -1.93 -24.22
CA PHE A 98 4.18 -0.60 -24.16
C PHE A 98 5.48 -0.57 -23.34
N GLY A 99 6.36 -1.54 -23.58
CA GLY A 99 7.73 -1.56 -23.03
C GLY A 99 7.87 -2.25 -21.68
N GLU A 100 6.80 -2.84 -21.14
CA GLU A 100 6.85 -3.65 -19.92
C GLU A 100 6.18 -5.01 -20.14
N ASP A 101 6.77 -6.05 -19.56
CA ASP A 101 6.19 -7.39 -19.59
C ASP A 101 4.92 -7.38 -18.75
N GLU A 102 3.76 -7.50 -19.41
CA GLU A 102 2.48 -7.46 -18.74
C GLU A 102 1.92 -8.89 -18.61
N THR A 103 1.93 -9.38 -17.38
CA THR A 103 1.47 -10.73 -17.03
C THR A 103 0.07 -10.74 -16.43
N ARG A 104 -0.44 -9.58 -16.03
CA ARG A 104 -1.78 -9.42 -15.45
C ARG A 104 -2.84 -9.51 -16.54
N SER A 105 -4.01 -10.03 -16.17
CA SER A 105 -5.17 -10.02 -17.07
C SER A 105 -5.76 -8.62 -17.21
N ALA A 106 -6.57 -8.40 -18.26
CA ALA A 106 -7.26 -7.13 -18.43
C ALA A 106 -8.11 -6.76 -17.21
N ALA A 107 -8.82 -7.75 -16.62
CA ALA A 107 -9.63 -7.54 -15.43
C ALA A 107 -8.79 -7.13 -14.20
N GLN A 108 -7.60 -7.73 -14.02
CA GLN A 108 -6.70 -7.34 -12.93
C GLN A 108 -6.17 -5.92 -13.11
N LEU A 109 -5.81 -5.53 -14.34
CA LEU A 109 -5.36 -4.18 -14.65
C LEU A 109 -6.47 -3.14 -14.45
N ARG A 110 -7.73 -3.46 -14.78
CA ARG A 110 -8.88 -2.59 -14.49
C ARG A 110 -9.09 -2.39 -13.00
N ALA A 111 -8.94 -3.45 -12.20
CA ALA A 111 -9.06 -3.36 -10.75
C ALA A 111 -7.95 -2.49 -10.15
N ASP A 112 -6.69 -2.69 -10.58
CA ASP A 112 -5.56 -1.87 -10.14
C ASP A 112 -5.74 -0.39 -10.57
N ALA A 113 -6.26 -0.16 -11.77
CA ALA A 113 -6.56 1.18 -12.26
C ALA A 113 -7.65 1.89 -11.44
N GLU A 114 -8.65 1.15 -10.95
CA GLU A 114 -9.71 1.70 -10.10
C GLU A 114 -9.19 2.03 -8.70
N ASP A 115 -8.35 1.15 -8.15
CA ASP A 115 -7.70 1.34 -6.85
C ASP A 115 -6.78 2.58 -6.88
N ALA A 116 -5.97 2.75 -7.94
CA ALA A 116 -5.16 3.95 -8.16
C ALA A 116 -6.03 5.23 -8.26
N ALA A 117 -7.13 5.17 -9.02
CA ALA A 117 -8.07 6.29 -9.15
C ALA A 117 -8.71 6.67 -7.81
N SER A 118 -9.06 5.69 -6.97
CA SER A 118 -9.66 5.92 -5.65
C SER A 118 -8.75 6.70 -4.69
N ARG A 119 -7.43 6.58 -4.87
CA ARG A 119 -6.41 7.33 -4.11
C ARG A 119 -6.01 8.65 -4.77
N GLY A 120 -6.62 9.02 -5.91
CA GLY A 120 -6.25 10.20 -6.68
C GLY A 120 -4.93 10.06 -7.44
N ALA A 121 -4.39 8.85 -7.58
CA ALA A 121 -3.19 8.58 -8.37
C ALA A 121 -3.55 8.48 -9.86
N TRP A 122 -3.96 9.61 -10.45
CA TRP A 122 -4.51 9.67 -11.81
C TRP A 122 -3.53 9.19 -12.88
N ASP A 123 -2.24 9.50 -12.71
CA ASP A 123 -1.19 9.12 -13.64
C ASP A 123 -1.10 7.60 -13.80
N GLU A 124 -1.01 6.92 -12.65
CA GLU A 124 -0.97 5.46 -12.56
C GLU A 124 -2.28 4.84 -13.06
N ALA A 125 -3.42 5.41 -12.67
CA ALA A 125 -4.74 4.94 -13.07
C ALA A 125 -4.91 4.95 -14.60
N ILE A 126 -4.48 6.03 -15.26
CA ILE A 126 -4.50 6.17 -16.72
C ILE A 126 -3.62 5.10 -17.38
N VAL A 127 -2.36 4.97 -16.94
CA VAL A 127 -1.42 3.99 -17.51
C VAL A 127 -1.98 2.57 -17.39
N LEU A 128 -2.49 2.20 -16.21
CA LEU A 128 -3.07 0.88 -15.97
C LEU A 128 -4.32 0.65 -16.82
N ARG A 129 -5.19 1.65 -16.97
CA ARG A 129 -6.42 1.52 -17.77
C ARG A 129 -6.13 1.35 -19.26
N VAL A 130 -5.14 2.07 -19.81
CA VAL A 130 -4.71 1.91 -21.21
C VAL A 130 -4.10 0.52 -21.43
N ARG A 131 -3.28 0.03 -20.49
CA ARG A 131 -2.78 -1.36 -20.55
C ARG A 131 -3.91 -2.38 -20.46
N ALA A 132 -4.91 -2.14 -19.61
CA ALA A 132 -6.08 -3.00 -19.49
C ALA A 132 -6.88 -3.09 -20.80
N LEU A 133 -7.07 -1.94 -21.47
CA LEU A 133 -7.71 -1.86 -22.77
C LEU A 133 -6.93 -2.71 -23.79
N ALA A 134 -5.61 -2.50 -23.89
CA ALA A 134 -4.76 -3.24 -24.81
C ALA A 134 -4.77 -4.75 -24.54
N ARG A 135 -4.63 -5.14 -23.27
CA ARG A 135 -4.73 -6.53 -22.84
C ARG A 135 -6.10 -7.12 -23.14
N GLY A 136 -7.18 -6.36 -22.95
CA GLY A 136 -8.54 -6.82 -23.21
C GLY A 136 -8.81 -7.10 -24.69
N LEU A 137 -8.25 -6.28 -25.60
CA LEU A 137 -8.33 -6.55 -27.05
C LEU A 137 -7.46 -7.76 -27.45
N ALA A 138 -6.29 -7.94 -26.82
CA ALA A 138 -5.43 -9.09 -27.06
C ALA A 138 -6.01 -10.41 -26.54
N GLU A 139 -6.58 -10.41 -25.32
CA GLU A 139 -7.25 -11.59 -24.73
C GLU A 139 -8.45 -12.06 -25.57
N ARG A 140 -9.07 -11.16 -26.33
CA ARG A 140 -10.17 -11.44 -27.24
C ARG A 140 -9.72 -11.73 -28.68
N THR A 141 -8.41 -11.78 -28.93
CA THR A 141 -7.80 -12.02 -30.25
C THR A 141 -8.25 -10.99 -31.31
N ILE A 142 -8.54 -9.76 -30.88
CA ILE A 142 -8.97 -8.68 -31.78
C ILE A 142 -7.76 -7.90 -32.29
N VAL A 143 -6.88 -7.51 -31.38
CA VAL A 143 -5.60 -6.87 -31.70
C VAL A 143 -4.52 -7.65 -30.97
N ASP A 144 -3.55 -8.18 -31.71
CA ASP A 144 -2.39 -8.87 -31.14
C ASP A 144 -1.16 -7.95 -31.25
N PRO A 145 -0.83 -7.16 -30.20
CA PRO A 145 0.31 -6.27 -30.25
C PRO A 145 1.61 -7.08 -30.20
N ALA A 146 2.42 -6.95 -31.26
CA ALA A 146 3.76 -7.51 -31.30
C ALA A 146 4.64 -6.95 -30.17
N PRO A 147 5.67 -7.68 -29.71
CA PRO A 147 6.64 -7.15 -28.74
C PRO A 147 7.22 -5.80 -29.18
N GLY A 148 7.26 -4.82 -28.27
CA GLY A 148 7.75 -3.47 -28.58
C GLY A 148 6.75 -2.56 -29.32
N THR A 149 5.51 -2.99 -29.50
CA THR A 149 4.45 -2.13 -30.07
C THR A 149 4.23 -0.89 -29.20
N THR A 150 4.18 0.28 -29.84
CA THR A 150 3.89 1.56 -29.17
C THR A 150 2.39 1.76 -28.99
N VAL A 151 2.00 2.61 -28.04
CA VAL A 151 0.57 2.91 -27.78
C VAL A 151 -0.13 3.50 -29.00
N HIS A 152 0.54 4.34 -29.78
CA HIS A 152 0.00 4.91 -31.01
C HIS A 152 -0.18 3.86 -32.10
N ARG A 153 0.78 2.94 -32.24
CA ARG A 153 0.64 1.87 -33.22
C ARG A 153 -0.53 0.96 -32.86
N PHE A 154 -0.66 0.62 -31.59
CA PHE A 154 -1.80 -0.13 -31.08
C PHE A 154 -3.13 0.60 -31.31
N ALA A 155 -3.20 1.91 -31.01
CA ALA A 155 -4.40 2.72 -31.22
C ALA A 155 -4.81 2.77 -32.70
N ALA A 156 -3.85 2.96 -33.61
CA ALA A 156 -4.09 2.92 -35.04
C ALA A 156 -4.60 1.54 -35.52
N ASP A 157 -4.04 0.46 -35.00
CA ASP A 157 -4.44 -0.90 -35.35
C ASP A 157 -5.85 -1.22 -34.82
N ALA A 158 -6.14 -0.84 -33.57
CA ALA A 158 -7.48 -0.94 -32.99
C ALA A 158 -8.50 -0.05 -33.72
N GLY A 159 -8.12 1.18 -34.11
CA GLY A 159 -9.00 2.12 -34.80
C GLY A 159 -9.42 1.65 -36.19
N ARG A 160 -8.58 0.84 -36.87
CA ARG A 160 -8.96 0.17 -38.12
C ARG A 160 -10.05 -0.88 -37.93
N ILE A 161 -10.13 -1.51 -36.75
CA ILE A 161 -11.14 -2.52 -36.39
C ILE A 161 -12.39 -1.89 -35.77
N PHE A 162 -12.22 -0.75 -35.11
CA PHE A 162 -13.28 0.04 -34.50
C PHE A 162 -13.29 1.47 -35.03
N PRO A 163 -13.72 1.70 -36.29
CA PRO A 163 -13.63 3.03 -36.92
C PRO A 163 -14.39 4.12 -36.17
N ALA A 164 -15.47 3.77 -35.47
CA ALA A 164 -16.24 4.72 -34.66
C ALA A 164 -15.50 5.22 -33.41
N GLU A 165 -14.46 4.49 -32.97
CA GLU A 165 -13.71 4.75 -31.74
C GLU A 165 -12.28 5.24 -32.03
N SER A 166 -11.93 5.46 -33.30
CA SER A 166 -10.57 5.84 -33.74
C SER A 166 -10.05 7.10 -33.05
N ASP A 167 -10.86 8.17 -33.03
CA ASP A 167 -10.50 9.43 -32.41
C ASP A 167 -10.27 9.31 -30.90
N ASP A 168 -11.07 8.46 -30.23
CA ASP A 168 -10.95 8.20 -28.79
C ASP A 168 -9.73 7.32 -28.48
N LEU A 169 -9.42 6.34 -29.32
CA LEU A 169 -8.20 5.53 -29.23
C LEU A 169 -6.96 6.40 -29.39
N ASP A 170 -6.95 7.31 -30.36
CA ASP A 170 -5.87 8.27 -30.58
C ASP A 170 -5.73 9.25 -29.40
N ARG A 171 -6.85 9.72 -28.82
CA ARG A 171 -6.84 10.52 -27.59
C ARG A 171 -6.25 9.73 -26.42
N ALA A 172 -6.64 8.48 -26.23
CA ALA A 172 -6.12 7.63 -25.17
C ALA A 172 -4.60 7.40 -25.29
N ALA A 173 -4.09 7.21 -26.51
CA ALA A 173 -2.66 7.10 -26.78
C ALA A 173 -1.90 8.39 -26.42
N ARG A 174 -2.45 9.57 -26.78
CA ARG A 174 -1.84 10.86 -26.40
C ARG A 174 -1.82 11.08 -24.89
N VAL A 175 -2.94 10.79 -24.21
CA VAL A 175 -3.04 10.91 -22.75
C VAL A 175 -2.06 9.96 -22.05
N PHE A 176 -1.87 8.75 -22.58
CA PHE A 176 -0.86 7.83 -22.07
C PHE A 176 0.55 8.43 -22.16
N ASP A 177 0.93 8.98 -23.30
CA ASP A 177 2.26 9.58 -23.49
C ASP A 177 2.47 10.83 -22.63
N ASP A 178 1.44 11.68 -22.55
CA ASP A 178 1.43 12.90 -21.73
C ASP A 178 1.82 12.56 -20.28
N VAL A 179 1.21 11.52 -19.73
CA VAL A 179 1.45 11.10 -18.35
C VAL A 179 2.75 10.29 -18.22
N ARG A 180 2.95 9.29 -19.07
CA ARG A 180 4.03 8.29 -18.91
C ARG A 180 5.41 8.82 -19.30
N TYR A 181 5.48 9.65 -20.33
CA TYR A 181 6.74 10.12 -20.91
C TYR A 181 6.94 11.62 -20.74
N LEU A 182 5.89 12.41 -20.90
CA LEU A 182 5.97 13.88 -20.77
C LEU A 182 5.75 14.36 -19.33
N ARG A 183 5.40 13.46 -18.40
CA ARG A 183 5.16 13.73 -16.96
C ARG A 183 4.19 14.89 -16.73
N ARG A 184 3.19 15.03 -17.61
CA ARG A 184 2.07 15.94 -17.40
C ARG A 184 1.11 15.30 -16.42
N PRO A 185 0.56 16.07 -15.46
CA PRO A 185 -0.35 15.53 -14.47
C PRO A 185 -1.61 14.99 -15.15
N GLY A 186 -1.91 13.73 -14.88
CA GLY A 186 -3.17 13.09 -15.20
C GLY A 186 -4.32 13.75 -14.45
N THR A 187 -5.52 13.63 -15.01
CA THR A 187 -6.74 14.20 -14.41
C THR A 187 -7.82 13.14 -14.29
N ALA A 188 -8.73 13.34 -13.35
CA ALA A 188 -9.92 12.50 -13.21
C ALA A 188 -10.74 12.45 -14.51
N ALA A 189 -10.84 13.58 -15.23
CA ALA A 189 -11.54 13.66 -16.51
C ALA A 189 -10.87 12.81 -17.60
N ALA A 190 -9.54 12.88 -17.71
CA ALA A 190 -8.77 12.07 -18.66
C ALA A 190 -8.86 10.56 -18.32
N TYR A 191 -8.80 10.21 -17.04
CA TYR A 191 -9.05 8.83 -16.60
C TYR A 191 -10.46 8.35 -16.98
N ALA A 192 -11.48 9.16 -16.71
CA ALA A 192 -12.86 8.83 -17.02
C ALA A 192 -13.09 8.61 -18.53
N SER A 193 -12.46 9.41 -19.39
CA SER A 193 -12.55 9.21 -20.84
C SER A 193 -11.91 7.90 -21.29
N VAL A 194 -10.73 7.56 -20.76
CA VAL A 194 -10.05 6.29 -21.07
C VAL A 194 -10.85 5.10 -20.53
N ARG A 195 -11.41 5.19 -19.33
CA ARG A 195 -12.28 4.15 -18.74
C ARG A 195 -13.51 3.93 -19.59
N ALA A 196 -14.20 5.00 -20.01
CA ALA A 196 -15.38 4.88 -20.85
C ALA A 196 -15.07 4.22 -22.20
N LEU A 197 -13.93 4.54 -22.81
CA LEU A 197 -13.48 3.88 -24.04
C LEU A 197 -13.22 2.38 -23.82
N ASP A 198 -12.48 2.02 -22.77
CA ASP A 198 -12.21 0.62 -22.41
C ASP A 198 -13.51 -0.18 -22.20
N GLU A 199 -14.49 0.39 -21.49
CA GLU A 199 -15.79 -0.25 -21.24
C GLU A 199 -16.60 -0.46 -22.53
N ARG A 200 -16.63 0.52 -23.44
CA ARG A 200 -17.28 0.35 -24.76
C ARG A 200 -16.59 -0.74 -25.57
N LEU A 201 -15.26 -0.70 -25.67
CA LEU A 201 -14.50 -1.67 -26.45
C LEU A 201 -14.56 -3.08 -25.85
N ALA A 202 -14.70 -3.22 -24.53
CA ALA A 202 -14.82 -4.52 -23.86
C ALA A 202 -16.05 -5.32 -24.35
N THR A 203 -17.13 -4.63 -24.75
CA THR A 203 -18.37 -5.26 -25.22
C THR A 203 -18.60 -5.14 -26.73
N ALA A 204 -17.87 -4.23 -27.40
CA ALA A 204 -17.97 -4.02 -28.84
C ALA A 204 -17.57 -5.25 -29.66
N ARG A 205 -18.31 -5.55 -30.73
CA ARG A 205 -17.93 -6.57 -31.71
C ARG A 205 -16.95 -5.97 -32.73
N ALA A 206 -15.93 -6.73 -33.11
CA ALA A 206 -14.97 -6.31 -34.13
C ALA A 206 -15.69 -6.07 -35.47
N GLN A 207 -15.43 -4.94 -36.12
CA GLN A 207 -15.94 -4.62 -37.45
C GLN A 207 -14.80 -4.85 -38.43
N VAL A 208 -14.66 -6.10 -38.90
CA VAL A 208 -13.67 -6.42 -39.93
C VAL A 208 -14.28 -6.04 -41.28
N PRO A 209 -13.69 -5.10 -42.05
CA PRO A 209 -14.12 -4.89 -43.42
C PRO A 209 -13.84 -6.17 -44.22
N VAL A 210 -14.86 -6.68 -44.91
CA VAL A 210 -14.74 -7.81 -45.85
C VAL A 210 -14.02 -7.36 -47.11
#